data_AF-A0A968HQF9-F1
#
_entry.id   AF-A0A968HQF9-F1
#
_cell.length_a   1.000
_cell.length_b   1.000
_cell.length_c   1.000
_cell.angle_alpha   90.00
_cell.angle_beta   90.00
_cell.angle_gamma   90.00
#
_symmetry.space_group_name_H-M   'P 1'
#
loop_
_entity.id
_entity.type
_entity.pdbx_description
1 polymer ?
#
loop_
_entity_poly.entity_id
_entity_poly.type
_entity_poly.pdbx_seq_one_letter_code
_entity_poly.pdbx_strand_id
1 'polypeptide(L)'
;MRAWLAHARPCMNDAGFPAEVGAVPTSATDRLSKRNVLGQLTALRTYRSVAERERAGRLRLHGWWFDIRRPRVEVFDVSNQRFVPFDAFFDGALP
;
A
#
# COMPACT_ATOMS: atom_id res chain seq x y z
N MET A 1 9.03 1.25 -22.02
CA MET A 1 7.71 1.28 -21.32
C MET A 1 7.21 -0.10 -20.90
N ARG A 2 7.05 -1.09 -21.79
CA ARG A 2 6.45 -2.40 -21.45
C ARG A 2 7.20 -3.19 -20.37
N ALA A 3 8.53 -3.19 -20.39
CA ALA A 3 9.35 -3.88 -19.41
C ALA A 3 9.11 -3.37 -17.98
N TRP A 4 8.95 -2.05 -17.82
CA TRP A 4 8.66 -1.42 -16.53
C TRP A 4 7.29 -1.85 -15.97
N LEU A 5 6.26 -1.87 -16.83
CA LEU A 5 4.91 -2.28 -16.42
C LEU A 5 4.82 -3.76 -16.02
N ALA A 6 5.78 -4.60 -16.45
CA ALA A 6 5.80 -6.01 -16.08
C ALA A 6 5.99 -6.22 -14.57
N HIS A 7 6.62 -5.29 -13.85
CA HIS A 7 6.78 -5.36 -12.40
C HIS A 7 5.44 -5.30 -11.64
N ALA A 8 4.39 -4.74 -12.25
CA ALA A 8 3.06 -4.69 -11.65
C ALA A 8 2.22 -5.95 -11.93
N ARG A 9 2.68 -6.84 -12.82
CA ARG A 9 1.92 -8.05 -13.23
C ARG A 9 1.53 -8.97 -12.06
N PRO A 10 2.35 -9.17 -11.01
CA PRO A 10 1.94 -9.94 -9.83
C PRO A 10 0.71 -9.37 -9.12
N CYS A 11 0.48 -8.05 -9.20
CA CYS A 11 -0.64 -7.38 -8.54
C CYS A 11 -1.99 -7.56 -9.26
N MET A 12 -1.96 -8.10 -10.49
CA MET A 12 -3.16 -8.41 -11.27
C MET A 12 -3.88 -9.66 -10.77
N ASN A 13 -3.18 -10.52 -10.01
CA ASN A 13 -3.82 -11.63 -9.33
C ASN A 13 -4.37 -11.14 -7.99
N ASP A 14 -5.66 -11.38 -7.74
CA ASP A 14 -6.33 -11.05 -6.48
C ASP A 14 -5.79 -11.91 -5.33
N ALA A 15 -5.27 -13.10 -5.63
CA ALA A 15 -4.74 -14.03 -4.65
C ALA A 15 -3.54 -13.43 -3.90
N GLY A 16 -3.66 -13.35 -2.56
CA GLY A 16 -2.61 -12.86 -1.67
C GLY A 16 -2.68 -11.38 -1.32
N PHE A 17 -3.68 -10.64 -1.83
CA PHE A 17 -3.95 -9.26 -1.42
C PHE A 17 -5.30 -9.15 -0.70
N PRO A 18 -5.44 -8.23 0.28
CA PRO A 18 -6.72 -7.99 0.94
C PRO A 18 -7.84 -7.69 -0.07
N ALA A 19 -8.99 -8.35 0.11
CA ALA A 19 -10.14 -8.24 -0.80
C ALA A 19 -10.80 -6.84 -0.74
N GLU A 20 -10.81 -6.23 0.44
CA GLU A 20 -11.39 -4.91 0.68
C GLU A 20 -10.32 -3.85 0.79
N VAL A 21 -10.38 -2.90 -0.14
CA VAL A 21 -9.43 -1.81 -0.24
C VAL A 21 -10.15 -0.49 0.03
N GLY A 22 -10.52 -0.29 1.29
CA GLY A 22 -11.15 0.94 1.78
C GLY A 22 -12.64 0.79 2.11
N ALA A 23 -13.17 1.78 2.84
CA ALA A 23 -14.57 1.83 3.29
C ALA A 23 -15.59 2.18 2.19
N VAL A 24 -15.12 2.48 0.97
CA VAL A 24 -15.94 2.89 -0.17
C VAL A 24 -15.72 1.93 -1.33
N PRO A 25 -16.78 1.49 -2.05
CA PRO A 25 -16.62 0.71 -3.27
C PRO A 25 -15.73 1.43 -4.27
N THR A 26 -14.63 0.79 -4.68
CA THR A 26 -13.63 1.33 -5.60
C THR A 26 -13.63 0.60 -6.94
N SER A 27 -13.17 1.26 -8.00
CA SER A 27 -13.07 0.64 -9.33
C SER A 27 -12.03 -0.49 -9.34
N ALA A 28 -12.09 -1.38 -10.34
CA ALA A 28 -11.08 -2.42 -10.49
C ALA A 28 -9.65 -1.84 -10.64
N THR A 29 -9.52 -0.71 -11.33
CA THR A 29 -8.24 0.01 -11.48
C THR A 29 -7.73 0.57 -10.16
N ASP A 30 -8.61 1.14 -9.33
CA ASP A 30 -8.24 1.63 -8.00
C ASP A 30 -7.76 0.47 -7.12
N ARG A 31 -8.48 -0.66 -7.11
CA ARG A 31 -8.06 -1.87 -6.38
C ARG A 31 -6.69 -2.36 -6.86
N LEU A 32 -6.48 -2.45 -8.16
CA LEU A 32 -5.19 -2.85 -8.74
C LEU A 32 -4.06 -1.90 -8.34
N SER A 33 -4.30 -0.58 -8.37
CA SER A 33 -3.30 0.41 -7.99
C SER A 33 -2.94 0.34 -6.50
N LYS A 34 -3.90 0.06 -5.63
CA LYS A 34 -3.66 -0.17 -4.20
C LYS A 34 -2.91 -1.47 -3.95
N ARG A 35 -3.20 -2.55 -4.70
CA ARG A 35 -2.39 -3.78 -4.66
C ARG A 35 -0.96 -3.54 -5.12
N ASN A 36 -0.76 -2.68 -6.12
CA ASN A 36 0.58 -2.29 -6.57
C ASN A 36 1.37 -1.60 -5.44
N VAL A 37 0.73 -0.78 -4.60
CA VAL A 37 1.38 -0.22 -3.40
C VAL A 37 1.88 -1.35 -2.49
N LEU A 38 1.04 -2.34 -2.19
CA LEU A 38 1.42 -3.48 -1.35
C LEU A 38 2.53 -4.35 -1.98
N GLY A 39 2.43 -4.62 -3.28
CA GLY A 39 3.45 -5.34 -4.04
C GLY A 39 4.80 -4.63 -4.00
N GLN A 40 4.81 -3.29 -4.10
CA GLN A 40 6.03 -2.50 -3.99
C GLN A 40 6.61 -2.49 -2.57
N LEU A 41 5.78 -2.46 -1.53
CA LEU A 41 6.27 -2.62 -0.16
C LEU A 41 6.96 -3.99 0.03
N THR A 42 6.37 -5.06 -0.50
CA THR A 42 6.98 -6.40 -0.47
C THR A 42 8.28 -6.43 -1.26
N ALA A 43 8.31 -5.83 -2.45
CA ALA A 43 9.53 -5.73 -3.25
C ALA A 43 10.63 -4.94 -2.53
N LEU A 44 10.30 -3.83 -1.88
CA LEU A 44 11.26 -3.04 -1.09
C LEU A 44 11.89 -3.88 0.03
N ARG A 45 11.13 -4.75 0.67
CA ARG A 45 11.62 -5.66 1.73
C ARG A 45 12.57 -6.74 1.24
N THR A 46 12.64 -6.99 -0.07
CA THR A 46 13.63 -7.92 -0.63
C THR A 46 15.04 -7.35 -0.65
N TYR A 47 15.20 -6.02 -0.58
CA TYR A 47 16.51 -5.40 -0.51
C TYR A 47 17.08 -5.51 0.91
N ARG A 48 18.27 -6.09 1.01
CA ARG A 48 18.96 -6.32 2.29
C ARG A 48 19.04 -5.05 3.17
N SER A 49 19.39 -3.92 2.59
CA SER A 49 19.51 -2.64 3.30
C SER A 49 18.21 -2.14 3.90
N VAL A 50 17.08 -2.44 3.26
CA VAL A 50 15.73 -2.11 3.75
C VAL A 50 15.36 -3.06 4.88
N ALA A 51 15.47 -4.37 4.65
CA ALA A 51 15.13 -5.39 5.64
C ALA A 51 15.93 -5.26 6.94
N GLU A 52 17.24 -5.00 6.84
CA GLU A 52 18.10 -4.82 8.02
C GLU A 52 17.70 -3.60 8.85
N ARG A 53 17.37 -2.47 8.19
CA ARG A 53 16.95 -1.24 8.88
C ARG A 53 15.55 -1.34 9.45
N GLU A 54 14.62 -1.98 8.75
CA GLU A 54 13.24 -2.22 9.22
C GLU A 54 13.27 -3.12 10.46
N ARG A 55 14.03 -4.23 10.44
CA ARG A 55 14.22 -5.12 11.60
C ARG A 55 14.91 -4.42 12.78
N ALA A 56 15.83 -3.50 12.51
CA ALA A 56 16.49 -2.70 13.55
C ALA A 56 15.61 -1.56 14.10
N GLY A 57 14.37 -1.40 13.64
CA GLY A 57 13.49 -0.29 14.03
C GLY A 57 13.94 1.08 13.54
N ARG A 58 14.90 1.14 12.62
CA ARG A 58 15.48 2.38 12.06
C ARG A 58 14.81 2.84 10.78
N LEU A 59 13.87 2.05 10.26
CA LEU A 59 13.08 2.34 9.07
C LEU A 59 11.67 1.81 9.27
N ARG A 60 10.67 2.61 8.87
CA ARG A 60 9.28 2.19 8.76
C ARG A 60 8.83 2.40 7.33
N LEU A 61 8.21 1.39 6.75
CA LEU A 61 7.62 1.48 5.42
C LEU A 61 6.12 1.73 5.54
N HIS A 62 5.62 2.72 4.80
CA HIS A 62 4.21 3.10 4.78
C HIS A 62 3.68 3.01 3.34
N GLY A 63 2.47 2.44 3.19
CA GLY A 63 1.79 2.38 1.89
C GLY A 63 0.71 3.45 1.82
N TRP A 64 0.89 4.45 0.97
CA TRP A 64 -0.11 5.50 0.74
C TRP A 64 -0.75 5.34 -0.61
N TRP A 65 -2.04 5.64 -0.68
CA TRP A 65 -2.80 5.70 -1.91
C TRP A 65 -3.61 7.00 -1.96
N PHE A 66 -3.59 7.66 -3.11
CA PHE A 66 -4.23 8.95 -3.31
C PHE A 66 -5.39 8.79 -4.29
N ASP A 67 -6.59 9.20 -3.89
CA ASP A 67 -7.67 9.41 -4.84
C ASP A 67 -7.43 10.77 -5.53
N ILE A 68 -7.26 10.77 -6.85
CA ILE A 68 -7.04 12.02 -7.60
C ILE A 68 -8.37 12.75 -7.83
N ARG A 69 -9.49 12.02 -7.84
CA ARG A 69 -10.84 12.60 -8.07
C ARG A 69 -11.37 13.30 -6.83
N ARG A 70 -10.97 12.84 -5.65
CA ARG A 70 -11.39 13.37 -4.35
C ARG A 70 -10.13 13.59 -3.54
N PRO A 71 -9.86 14.80 -2.99
CA PRO A 71 -8.61 15.09 -2.28
C PRO A 71 -8.54 14.30 -0.95
N ARG A 72 -8.29 13.00 -1.04
CA ARG A 72 -8.29 12.04 0.06
C ARG A 72 -7.08 11.14 -0.08
N VAL A 73 -6.42 10.95 1.05
CA VAL A 73 -5.31 10.01 1.20
C VAL A 73 -5.80 8.84 2.01
N GLU A 74 -5.47 7.64 1.57
CA GLU A 74 -5.66 6.42 2.34
C GLU A 74 -4.29 5.81 2.67
N VAL A 75 -4.16 5.29 3.89
CA VAL A 75 -2.97 4.63 4.40
C VAL A 75 -3.28 3.17 4.60
N PHE A 76 -2.36 2.28 4.22
CA PHE A 76 -2.49 0.86 4.53
C PHE A 76 -2.21 0.62 6.01
N ASP A 77 -3.25 0.24 6.75
CA ASP A 77 -3.16 -0.21 8.12
C ASP A 77 -2.81 -1.70 8.16
N VAL A 78 -1.60 -2.00 8.63
CA VAL A 78 -1.07 -3.36 8.74
C VAL A 78 -1.86 -4.18 9.76
N SER A 79 -2.35 -3.57 10.84
CA SER A 79 -3.08 -4.27 11.90
C SER A 79 -4.42 -4.78 11.41
N ASN A 80 -5.12 -3.95 10.62
CA ASN A 80 -6.44 -4.26 10.07
C ASN A 80 -6.40 -4.81 8.63
N GLN A 81 -5.21 -4.95 8.05
CA GLN A 81 -4.97 -5.41 6.67
C GLN A 81 -5.84 -4.70 5.63
N ARG A 82 -6.05 -3.38 5.78
CA ARG A 82 -6.91 -2.59 4.89
C ARG A 82 -6.40 -1.16 4.74
N PHE A 83 -6.79 -0.52 3.64
CA PHE A 83 -6.61 0.93 3.49
C PHE A 83 -7.67 1.66 4.32
N VAL A 84 -7.24 2.66 5.08
CA VAL A 84 -8.09 3.53 5.89
C VAL A 84 -7.82 5.00 5.53
N PRO A 85 -8.81 5.90 5.64
CA PRO A 85 -8.56 7.33 5.48
C PRO A 85 -7.43 7.81 6.39
N PHE A 86 -6.55 8.68 5.87
CA PHE A 86 -5.41 9.22 6.62
C PHE A 86 -5.86 9.83 7.96
N ASP A 87 -6.92 10.64 7.97
CA ASP A 87 -7.42 11.28 9.19
C ASP A 87 -7.82 10.25 10.26
N ALA A 88 -8.39 9.11 9.85
CA ALA A 88 -8.78 8.03 10.76
C ALA A 88 -7.58 7.20 11.25
N PHE A 89 -6.45 7.24 10.55
CA PHE A 89 -5.21 6.59 10.97
C PHE A 89 -4.43 7.44 12.00
N PHE A 90 -4.60 8.76 11.96
CA PHE A 90 -3.81 9.74 12.73
C PHE A 90 -4.58 10.43 13.86
N ASP A 91 -5.55 9.76 14.49
CA ASP A 91 -6.42 10.31 15.54
C ASP A 91 -5.64 10.63 16.85
N GLY A 92 -4.77 11.65 16.81
CA GLY A 92 -4.21 12.36 17.97
C GLY A 92 -2.69 12.43 18.15
N ALA A 93 -1.87 11.69 17.39
CA ALA A 93 -0.41 11.75 17.59
C ALA A 93 0.38 11.57 16.28
N LEU A 94 1.04 12.63 15.83
CA LEU A 94 2.13 12.53 14.86
C LEU A 94 3.35 11.90 15.55
N PRO A 95 4.08 10.98 14.90
CA PRO A 95 5.36 10.48 15.40
C PRO A 95 6.47 11.55 15.37
#